data_AF-A0A3M1F0B2-F1
#
_entry.id   AF-A0A3M1F0B2-F1
#
_cell.length_a   1.000
_cell.length_b   1.000
_cell.length_c   1.000
_cell.angle_alpha   90.00
_cell.angle_beta   90.00
_cell.angle_gamma   90.00
#
_symmetry.space_group_name_H-M   'P 1'
#
loop_
_entity.id
_entity.type
_entity.pdbx_description
1 polymer ?
#
loop_
_entity_poly.entity_id
_entity_poly.type
_entity_poly.pdbx_seq_one_letter_code
_entity_poly.pdbx_strand_id
1 'polypeptide(L)'
;MPESYPPPVEALLSLGDVRGKEEEDYRAMGLGTEHIPDLIRMVEDEELHLADNDSPEVWAPLHAWRALGQLRAKAAIEPLLGLLYRIDDFNDDWVSEEIPDILAKIGPAAIEPTIAYLADIANPLWARSAAADALLKIAQRYPDTREVCVRTLMAQLEHYPEQDVTLNAFLVDALTELKAVEAAPLIKRAFDALAVDERVRGGWQKVQRDLGLKPAKKKRTKKRKKRK
;
A
#
# COMPACT_ATOMS: atom_id res chain seq x y z
N MET A 1 -27.52 5.67 19.02
CA MET A 1 -26.28 5.33 19.75
C MET A 1 -25.66 4.21 18.95
N PRO A 2 -24.51 4.39 18.30
CA PRO A 2 -23.81 3.25 17.70
C PRO A 2 -23.63 2.17 18.79
N GLU A 3 -23.79 0.90 18.41
CA GLU A 3 -23.58 -0.20 19.33
C GLU A 3 -22.14 -0.13 19.86
N SER A 4 -22.03 0.02 21.19
CA SER A 4 -20.74 0.13 21.89
C SER A 4 -19.86 -1.08 21.55
N TYR A 5 -18.59 -0.85 21.24
CA TYR A 5 -17.61 -1.92 21.04
C TYR A 5 -17.42 -2.71 22.34
N PRO A 6 -17.34 -4.05 22.32
CA PRO A 6 -17.10 -4.81 23.53
C PRO A 6 -15.63 -4.71 23.99
N PRO A 7 -15.33 -4.89 25.28
CA PRO A 7 -13.95 -5.10 25.72
C PRO A 7 -13.33 -6.34 25.04
N PRO A 8 -12.05 -6.30 24.62
CA PRO A 8 -11.10 -5.20 24.75
C PRO A 8 -11.08 -4.23 23.56
N VAL A 9 -11.96 -4.40 22.56
CA VAL A 9 -12.01 -3.53 21.36
C VAL A 9 -12.32 -2.08 21.74
N GLU A 10 -13.17 -1.85 22.75
CA GLU A 10 -13.47 -0.50 23.25
C GLU A 10 -12.23 0.30 23.67
N ALA A 11 -11.16 -0.37 24.11
CA ALA A 11 -9.94 0.30 24.58
C ALA A 11 -9.25 1.07 23.44
N LEU A 12 -9.46 0.66 22.19
CA LEU A 12 -8.88 1.33 21.02
C LEU A 12 -9.40 2.76 20.83
N LEU A 13 -10.61 3.06 21.32
CA LEU A 13 -11.21 4.40 21.30
C LEU A 13 -10.42 5.43 22.14
N SER A 14 -9.58 4.96 23.05
CA SER A 14 -8.85 5.81 24.01
C SER A 14 -7.33 5.84 23.80
N LEU A 15 -6.78 5.05 22.86
CA LEU A 15 -5.32 4.99 22.64
C LEU A 15 -4.76 6.26 22.00
N GLY A 16 -5.54 6.87 21.09
CA GLY A 16 -5.23 8.14 20.44
C GLY A 16 -4.03 8.08 19.48
N ASP A 17 -3.41 9.24 19.25
CA ASP A 17 -2.44 9.46 18.17
C ASP A 17 -1.30 8.43 18.10
N VAL A 18 -1.04 7.87 16.91
CA VAL A 18 0.01 6.87 16.66
C VAL A 18 1.35 7.46 16.21
N ARG A 19 1.42 8.76 15.91
CA ARG A 19 2.60 9.41 15.31
C ARG A 19 3.79 9.42 16.26
N GLY A 20 4.94 9.03 15.74
CA GLY A 20 6.21 9.02 16.49
C GLY A 20 6.25 8.02 17.65
N LYS A 21 5.27 7.12 17.73
CA LYS A 21 5.22 6.05 18.72
C LYS A 21 5.66 4.71 18.12
N GLU A 22 6.10 3.81 18.98
CA GLU A 22 6.32 2.41 18.59
C GLU A 22 4.98 1.73 18.30
N GLU A 23 5.00 0.67 17.47
CA GLU A 23 3.80 -0.09 17.17
C GLU A 23 3.32 -0.82 18.43
N GLU A 24 2.06 -0.62 18.81
CA GLU A 24 1.43 -1.29 19.95
C GLU A 24 1.36 -2.82 19.74
N ASP A 25 1.51 -3.58 20.83
CA ASP A 25 1.22 -5.02 20.82
C ASP A 25 -0.26 -5.24 21.17
N TYR A 26 -1.11 -5.17 20.15
CA TYR A 26 -2.56 -5.33 20.30
C TYR A 26 -2.94 -6.71 20.87
N ARG A 27 -2.12 -7.74 20.63
CA ARG A 27 -2.35 -9.08 21.19
C ARG A 27 -2.09 -9.08 22.70
N ALA A 28 -1.07 -8.36 23.16
CA ALA A 28 -0.82 -8.18 24.60
C ALA A 28 -1.93 -7.39 25.30
N MET A 29 -2.72 -6.60 24.57
CA MET A 29 -3.93 -5.95 25.07
C MET A 29 -5.15 -6.89 25.18
N GLY A 30 -5.01 -8.16 24.81
CA GLY A 30 -6.08 -9.15 24.82
C GLY A 30 -6.92 -9.20 23.54
N LEU A 31 -6.53 -8.48 22.48
CA LEU A 31 -7.18 -8.62 21.18
C LEU A 31 -6.79 -9.95 20.53
N GLY A 32 -7.79 -10.62 19.98
CA GLY A 32 -7.75 -12.02 19.58
C GLY A 32 -8.64 -12.28 18.37
N THR A 33 -8.62 -13.51 17.85
CA THR A 33 -9.39 -13.87 16.65
C THR A 33 -10.90 -13.71 16.82
N GLU A 34 -11.40 -13.90 18.04
CA GLU A 34 -12.79 -13.70 18.44
C GLU A 34 -13.25 -12.25 18.32
N HIS A 35 -12.32 -11.29 18.32
CA HIS A 35 -12.57 -9.86 18.22
C HIS A 35 -12.52 -9.34 16.78
N ILE A 36 -12.18 -10.18 15.79
CA ILE A 36 -12.07 -9.78 14.38
C ILE A 36 -13.36 -9.11 13.86
N PRO A 37 -14.58 -9.60 14.13
CA PRO A 37 -15.80 -8.95 13.65
C PRO A 37 -15.95 -7.51 14.16
N ASP A 38 -15.69 -7.26 15.44
CA ASP A 38 -15.78 -5.92 16.03
C ASP A 38 -14.64 -5.00 15.57
N LEU A 39 -13.44 -5.55 15.35
CA LEU A 39 -12.33 -4.79 14.75
C LEU A 39 -12.63 -4.39 13.31
N ILE A 40 -13.25 -5.27 12.50
CA ILE A 40 -13.71 -4.93 11.15
C ILE A 40 -14.77 -3.82 11.22
N ARG A 41 -15.74 -3.95 12.13
CA ARG A 41 -16.76 -2.92 12.34
C ARG A 41 -16.13 -1.56 12.68
N MET A 42 -15.09 -1.53 13.50
CA MET A 42 -14.35 -0.31 13.85
C MET A 42 -13.57 0.28 12.68
N VAL A 43 -13.00 -0.58 11.82
CA VAL A 43 -12.32 -0.14 10.59
C VAL A 43 -13.29 0.51 9.61
N GLU A 44 -14.53 0.04 9.53
CA GLU A 44 -15.57 0.53 8.61
C GLU A 44 -16.43 1.67 9.21
N ASP A 45 -16.14 2.10 10.44
CA ASP A 45 -16.95 3.08 11.16
C ASP A 45 -16.66 4.51 10.69
N GLU A 46 -17.51 5.03 9.80
CA GLU A 46 -17.38 6.37 9.25
C GLU A 46 -17.54 7.48 10.30
N GLU A 47 -18.25 7.25 11.42
CA GLU A 47 -18.34 8.25 12.49
C GLU A 47 -16.98 8.41 13.18
N LEU A 48 -16.22 7.33 13.33
CA LEU A 48 -14.86 7.38 13.88
C LEU A 48 -13.89 8.04 12.90
N HIS A 49 -13.97 7.72 11.61
CA HIS A 49 -13.14 8.36 10.59
C HIS A 49 -13.36 9.87 10.45
N LEU A 50 -14.56 10.33 10.79
CA LEU A 50 -14.96 11.74 10.74
C LEU A 50 -15.00 12.42 12.11
N ALA A 51 -14.51 11.73 13.16
CA ALA A 51 -14.45 12.27 14.50
C ALA A 51 -13.53 13.50 14.56
N ASP A 52 -13.66 14.29 15.63
CA ASP A 52 -12.80 15.45 15.87
C ASP A 52 -11.32 15.03 15.87
N ASN A 53 -10.48 15.76 15.14
CA ASN A 53 -9.04 15.49 15.04
C ASN A 53 -8.32 15.53 16.39
N ASP A 54 -8.86 16.27 17.36
CA ASP A 54 -8.34 16.32 18.73
C ASP A 54 -8.88 15.18 19.63
N SER A 55 -9.88 14.41 19.16
CA SER A 55 -10.41 13.24 19.86
C SER A 55 -9.49 12.03 19.67
N PRO A 56 -9.26 11.20 20.71
CA PRO A 56 -8.56 9.93 20.54
C PRO A 56 -9.34 8.95 19.63
N GLU A 57 -10.66 9.10 19.52
CA GLU A 57 -11.53 8.20 18.78
C GLU A 57 -11.25 8.20 17.27
N VAL A 58 -10.78 9.32 16.71
CA VAL A 58 -10.41 9.42 15.28
C VAL A 58 -9.26 8.48 14.91
N TRP A 59 -8.48 8.03 15.91
CA TRP A 59 -7.37 7.10 15.75
C TRP A 59 -7.77 5.64 15.92
N ALA A 60 -9.00 5.37 16.37
CA ALA A 60 -9.44 4.01 16.66
C ALA A 60 -9.46 3.09 15.41
N PRO A 61 -9.91 3.53 14.22
CA PRO A 61 -9.82 2.72 13.00
C PRO A 61 -8.37 2.32 12.66
N LEU A 62 -7.41 3.23 12.87
CA LEU A 62 -5.98 2.98 12.65
C LEU A 62 -5.46 1.87 13.57
N HIS A 63 -5.82 1.93 14.85
CA HIS A 63 -5.49 0.86 15.78
C HIS A 63 -6.15 -0.47 15.39
N ALA A 64 -7.41 -0.44 14.95
CA ALA A 64 -8.15 -1.63 14.58
C ALA A 64 -7.53 -2.34 13.37
N TRP A 65 -7.18 -1.62 12.29
CA TRP A 65 -6.54 -2.28 11.13
C TRP A 65 -5.14 -2.79 11.44
N ARG A 66 -4.39 -2.11 12.33
CA ARG A 66 -3.09 -2.61 12.79
C ARG A 66 -3.23 -3.89 13.61
N ALA A 67 -4.22 -3.96 14.49
CA ALA A 67 -4.57 -5.17 15.23
C ALA A 67 -4.96 -6.32 14.28
N LEU A 68 -5.80 -6.06 13.27
CA LEU A 68 -6.18 -7.05 12.24
C LEU A 68 -4.96 -7.56 11.46
N GLY A 69 -4.03 -6.68 11.12
CA GLY A 69 -2.75 -7.03 10.52
C GLY A 69 -1.91 -7.96 11.40
N GLN A 70 -1.78 -7.64 12.69
CA GLN A 70 -1.08 -8.50 13.64
C GLN A 70 -1.77 -9.86 13.80
N LEU A 71 -3.11 -9.90 13.84
CA LEU A 71 -3.90 -11.14 13.93
C LEU A 71 -3.88 -11.96 12.64
N ARG A 72 -3.39 -11.40 11.53
CA ARG A 72 -3.47 -11.99 10.18
C ARG A 72 -4.90 -12.33 9.78
N ALA A 73 -5.81 -11.41 10.08
CA ALA A 73 -7.25 -11.59 9.91
C ALA A 73 -7.66 -11.61 8.43
N LYS A 74 -7.75 -12.79 7.82
CA LYS A 74 -8.17 -12.93 6.41
C LYS A 74 -9.55 -12.34 6.12
N ALA A 75 -10.46 -12.38 7.09
CA ALA A 75 -11.80 -11.80 6.96
C ALA A 75 -11.78 -10.28 6.76
N ALA A 76 -10.68 -9.59 7.13
CA ALA A 76 -10.54 -8.16 6.98
C ALA A 76 -9.99 -7.74 5.61
N ILE A 77 -9.61 -8.66 4.72
CA ILE A 77 -9.00 -8.29 3.44
C ILE A 77 -9.93 -7.41 2.61
N GLU A 78 -11.18 -7.84 2.41
CA GLU A 78 -12.17 -7.07 1.63
C GLU A 78 -12.55 -5.75 2.33
N PRO A 79 -12.84 -5.70 3.65
CA PRO A 79 -13.03 -4.44 4.37
C PRO A 79 -11.88 -3.45 4.21
N LEU A 80 -10.62 -3.92 4.31
CA LEU A 80 -9.44 -3.06 4.18
C LEU A 80 -9.25 -2.55 2.74
N LEU A 81 -9.48 -3.39 1.73
CA LEU A 81 -9.52 -2.95 0.34
C LEU A 81 -10.65 -1.93 0.12
N GLY A 82 -11.78 -2.14 0.78
CA GLY A 82 -12.93 -1.26 0.81
C GLY A 82 -12.65 0.12 1.41
N LEU A 83 -11.53 0.34 2.11
CA LEU A 83 -11.11 1.68 2.57
C LEU A 83 -10.31 2.47 1.53
N LEU A 84 -9.75 1.83 0.50
CA LEU A 84 -8.81 2.49 -0.41
C LEU A 84 -9.43 3.67 -1.19
N TYR A 85 -10.76 3.71 -1.37
CA TYR A 85 -11.44 4.86 -1.99
C TYR A 85 -11.20 6.17 -1.24
N ARG A 86 -10.93 6.09 0.07
CA ARG A 86 -10.72 7.26 0.93
C ARG A 86 -9.47 8.05 0.54
N ILE A 87 -8.50 7.41 -0.13
CA ILE A 87 -7.31 8.09 -0.64
C ILE A 87 -7.72 9.17 -1.65
N ASP A 88 -8.64 8.84 -2.55
CA ASP A 88 -9.09 9.77 -3.58
C ASP A 88 -10.18 10.73 -3.05
N ASP A 89 -11.13 10.24 -2.27
CA ASP A 89 -12.30 11.02 -1.84
C ASP A 89 -12.02 11.96 -0.65
N PHE A 90 -11.12 11.55 0.25
CA PHE A 90 -10.81 12.29 1.48
C PHE A 90 -9.34 12.73 1.58
N ASN A 91 -8.50 12.39 0.60
CA ASN A 91 -7.05 12.59 0.66
C ASN A 91 -6.45 11.97 1.94
N ASP A 92 -6.91 10.75 2.25
CA ASP A 92 -6.54 10.01 3.45
C ASP A 92 -5.15 9.35 3.27
N ASP A 93 -4.11 10.11 3.62
CA ASP A 93 -2.71 9.65 3.52
C ASP A 93 -2.46 8.39 4.36
N TRP A 94 -3.13 8.22 5.50
CA TRP A 94 -2.99 7.03 6.35
C TRP A 94 -3.43 5.77 5.64
N VAL A 95 -4.56 5.82 4.93
CA VAL A 95 -5.05 4.70 4.13
C VAL A 95 -4.04 4.35 3.04
N SER A 96 -3.48 5.36 2.37
CA SER A 96 -2.49 5.17 1.30
C SER A 96 -1.18 4.53 1.79
N GLU A 97 -0.74 4.89 3.00
CA GLU A 97 0.55 4.45 3.55
C GLU A 97 0.45 3.11 4.29
N GLU A 98 -0.62 2.89 5.08
CA GLU A 98 -0.69 1.73 5.98
C GLU A 98 -1.44 0.54 5.41
N ILE A 99 -2.55 0.74 4.70
CA ILE A 99 -3.38 -0.39 4.24
C ILE A 99 -2.58 -1.38 3.38
N PRO A 100 -1.70 -0.94 2.44
CA PRO A 100 -0.83 -1.84 1.72
C PRO A 100 0.08 -2.69 2.63
N ASP A 101 0.63 -2.11 3.70
CA ASP A 101 1.43 -2.84 4.70
C ASP A 101 0.58 -3.77 5.56
N ILE A 102 -0.64 -3.40 5.91
CA ILE A 102 -1.57 -4.25 6.67
C ILE A 102 -1.97 -5.47 5.84
N LEU A 103 -2.31 -5.31 4.57
CA LEU A 103 -2.59 -6.42 3.66
C LEU A 103 -1.38 -7.37 3.55
N ALA A 104 -0.17 -6.81 3.47
CA ALA A 104 1.06 -7.60 3.55
C ALA A 104 1.24 -8.30 4.91
N LYS A 105 0.93 -7.65 6.04
CA LYS A 105 0.94 -8.30 7.37
C LYS A 105 -0.03 -9.47 7.45
N ILE A 106 -1.22 -9.36 6.84
CA ILE A 106 -2.20 -10.47 6.75
C ILE A 106 -1.64 -11.64 5.94
N GLY A 107 -1.05 -11.34 4.79
CA GLY A 107 -0.22 -12.29 4.02
C GLY A 107 -0.83 -12.76 2.70
N PRO A 108 -0.32 -13.87 2.13
CA PRO A 108 -0.58 -14.24 0.73
C PRO A 108 -2.05 -14.43 0.34
N ALA A 109 -2.94 -14.61 1.31
CA ALA A 109 -4.38 -14.67 1.06
C ALA A 109 -4.96 -13.37 0.49
N ALA A 110 -4.28 -12.23 0.67
CA ALA A 110 -4.70 -10.94 0.13
C ALA A 110 -4.43 -10.78 -1.38
N ILE A 111 -3.59 -11.64 -1.99
CA ILE A 111 -3.16 -11.45 -3.37
C ILE A 111 -4.35 -11.42 -4.34
N GLU A 112 -5.19 -12.45 -4.36
CA GLU A 112 -6.28 -12.53 -5.33
C GLU A 112 -7.31 -11.38 -5.18
N PRO A 113 -7.79 -11.03 -3.97
CA PRO A 113 -8.62 -9.84 -3.78
C PRO A 113 -7.95 -8.53 -4.23
N THR A 114 -6.66 -8.34 -3.92
CA THR A 114 -5.92 -7.14 -4.34
C THR A 114 -5.73 -7.09 -5.86
N ILE A 115 -5.55 -8.23 -6.53
CA ILE A 115 -5.51 -8.32 -8.00
C ILE A 115 -6.85 -7.87 -8.59
N ALA A 116 -7.97 -8.39 -8.07
CA ALA A 116 -9.29 -8.01 -8.52
C ALA A 116 -9.55 -6.50 -8.33
N TYR A 117 -9.16 -5.95 -7.17
CA TYR A 117 -9.30 -4.52 -6.89
C TYR A 117 -8.47 -3.64 -7.85
N LEU A 118 -7.22 -4.02 -8.12
CA LEU A 118 -6.34 -3.31 -9.05
C LEU A 118 -6.88 -3.32 -10.50
N ALA A 119 -7.49 -4.43 -10.92
CA ALA A 119 -8.00 -4.62 -12.27
C ALA A 119 -9.33 -3.88 -12.53
N ASP A 120 -10.10 -3.59 -11.48
CA ASP A 120 -11.37 -2.88 -11.61
C ASP A 120 -11.16 -1.40 -11.96
N ILE A 121 -11.53 -1.02 -13.18
CA ILE A 121 -11.39 0.34 -13.69
C ILE A 121 -12.40 1.32 -13.07
N ALA A 122 -13.42 0.82 -12.35
CA ALA A 122 -14.33 1.66 -11.58
C ALA A 122 -13.67 2.22 -10.32
N ASN A 123 -12.60 1.58 -9.82
CA ASN A 123 -11.84 2.09 -8.69
C ASN A 123 -10.98 3.29 -9.11
N PRO A 124 -10.83 4.30 -8.22
CA PRO A 124 -10.12 5.52 -8.54
C PRO A 124 -8.60 5.32 -8.58
N LEU A 125 -7.89 6.32 -9.11
CA LEU A 125 -6.48 6.22 -9.48
C LEU A 125 -5.59 5.86 -8.29
N TRP A 126 -5.73 6.57 -7.17
CA TRP A 126 -4.84 6.40 -6.03
C TRP A 126 -5.16 5.11 -5.26
N ALA A 127 -6.43 4.75 -5.14
CA ALA A 127 -6.86 3.45 -4.62
C ALA A 127 -6.23 2.28 -5.41
N ARG A 128 -6.29 2.32 -6.75
CA ARG A 128 -5.66 1.29 -7.60
C ARG A 128 -4.14 1.28 -7.46
N SER A 129 -3.52 2.46 -7.30
CA SER A 129 -2.07 2.57 -7.07
C SER A 129 -1.67 1.94 -5.73
N ALA A 130 -2.46 2.14 -4.66
CA ALA A 130 -2.26 1.50 -3.36
C ALA A 130 -2.44 -0.03 -3.42
N ALA A 131 -3.37 -0.53 -4.23
CA ALA A 131 -3.49 -1.97 -4.47
C ALA A 131 -2.24 -2.55 -5.17
N ALA A 132 -1.66 -1.83 -6.14
CA ALA A 132 -0.39 -2.24 -6.76
C ALA A 132 0.77 -2.26 -5.73
N ASP A 133 0.83 -1.28 -4.83
CA ASP A 133 1.81 -1.24 -3.73
C ASP A 133 1.60 -2.37 -2.72
N ALA A 134 0.35 -2.75 -2.44
CA ALA A 134 0.05 -3.91 -1.60
C ALA A 134 0.63 -5.21 -2.20
N LEU A 135 0.51 -5.43 -3.52
CA LEU A 135 1.12 -6.58 -4.20
C LEU A 135 2.65 -6.56 -4.11
N LEU A 136 3.27 -5.39 -4.22
CA LEU A 136 4.71 -5.20 -3.99
C LEU A 136 5.10 -5.61 -2.58
N LYS A 137 4.44 -5.06 -1.55
CA LYS A 137 4.73 -5.31 -0.13
C LYS A 137 4.50 -6.78 0.25
N ILE A 138 3.46 -7.42 -0.29
CA ILE A 138 3.22 -8.85 -0.11
C ILE A 138 4.41 -9.65 -0.68
N ALA A 139 4.84 -9.40 -1.92
CA ALA A 139 5.96 -10.12 -2.53
C ALA A 139 7.31 -9.86 -1.84
N GLN A 140 7.53 -8.67 -1.28
CA GLN A 140 8.72 -8.38 -0.47
C GLN A 140 8.71 -9.17 0.85
N ARG A 141 7.53 -9.33 1.47
CA ARG A 141 7.38 -10.04 2.74
C ARG A 141 7.32 -11.56 2.59
N TYR A 142 6.80 -12.06 1.47
CA TYR A 142 6.69 -13.48 1.13
C TYR A 142 7.35 -13.74 -0.22
N PRO A 143 8.68 -14.02 -0.24
CA PRO A 143 9.42 -14.15 -1.50
C PRO A 143 8.87 -15.20 -2.48
N ASP A 144 8.23 -16.26 -1.96
CA ASP A 144 7.60 -17.32 -2.77
C ASP A 144 6.43 -16.79 -3.61
N THR A 145 5.86 -15.63 -3.27
CA THR A 145 4.77 -15.01 -4.04
C THR A 145 5.28 -14.01 -5.08
N ARG A 146 6.60 -13.79 -5.20
CA ARG A 146 7.16 -12.84 -6.16
C ARG A 146 6.69 -13.12 -7.58
N GLU A 147 6.72 -14.38 -8.01
CA GLU A 147 6.37 -14.75 -9.40
C GLU A 147 4.94 -14.36 -9.75
N VAL A 148 3.97 -14.66 -8.88
CA VAL A 148 2.56 -14.30 -9.11
C VAL A 148 2.37 -12.79 -9.11
N CYS A 149 2.96 -12.06 -8.15
CA CYS A 149 2.84 -10.60 -8.11
C CYS A 149 3.47 -9.93 -9.34
N VAL A 150 4.68 -10.34 -9.76
CA VAL A 150 5.34 -9.81 -10.96
C VAL A 150 4.50 -10.07 -12.20
N ARG A 151 4.00 -11.29 -12.38
CA ARG A 151 3.14 -11.64 -13.51
C ARG A 151 1.90 -10.76 -13.57
N THR A 152 1.24 -10.54 -12.44
CA THR A 152 0.02 -9.72 -12.41
C THR A 152 0.30 -8.25 -12.62
N LEU A 153 1.36 -7.69 -12.02
CA LEU A 153 1.77 -6.30 -12.26
C LEU A 153 2.16 -6.08 -13.73
N MET A 154 2.82 -7.05 -14.37
CA MET A 154 3.09 -7.01 -15.80
C MET A 154 1.80 -7.05 -16.62
N ALA A 155 0.87 -7.96 -16.31
CA ALA A 155 -0.42 -8.05 -16.99
C ALA A 155 -1.19 -6.73 -16.91
N GLN A 156 -1.24 -6.09 -15.73
CA GLN A 156 -1.86 -4.79 -15.56
C GLN A 156 -1.14 -3.71 -16.39
N LEU A 157 0.19 -3.73 -16.43
CA LEU A 157 0.97 -2.77 -17.22
C LEU A 157 0.78 -2.95 -18.73
N GLU A 158 0.37 -4.11 -19.23
CA GLU A 158 0.04 -4.27 -20.67
C GLU A 158 -1.08 -3.34 -21.15
N HIS A 159 -1.93 -2.88 -20.22
CA HIS A 159 -2.98 -1.88 -20.49
C HIS A 159 -2.44 -0.43 -20.55
N TYR A 160 -1.12 -0.21 -20.53
CA TYR A 160 -0.52 1.13 -20.54
C TYR A 160 -1.07 2.11 -21.61
N PRO A 161 -1.50 1.70 -22.83
CA PRO A 161 -2.01 2.67 -23.81
C PRO A 161 -3.33 3.34 -23.40
N GLU A 162 -4.11 2.68 -22.55
CA GLU A 162 -5.47 3.08 -22.16
C GLU A 162 -5.55 3.49 -20.69
N GLN A 163 -4.51 3.20 -19.91
CA GLN A 163 -4.42 3.45 -18.48
C GLN A 163 -3.75 4.80 -18.17
N ASP A 164 -4.09 5.39 -17.02
CA ASP A 164 -3.44 6.59 -16.52
C ASP A 164 -1.92 6.41 -16.40
N VAL A 165 -1.17 7.42 -16.85
CA VAL A 165 0.30 7.41 -16.89
C VAL A 165 0.94 7.35 -15.50
N THR A 166 0.22 7.83 -14.48
CA THR A 166 0.61 7.78 -13.06
C THR A 166 0.47 6.37 -12.52
N LEU A 167 -0.64 5.69 -12.80
CA LEU A 167 -0.81 4.27 -12.43
C LEU A 167 0.26 3.40 -13.10
N ASN A 168 0.53 3.64 -14.39
CA ASN A 168 1.63 2.99 -15.10
C ASN A 168 2.98 3.24 -14.41
N ALA A 169 3.23 4.45 -13.91
CA ALA A 169 4.45 4.78 -13.17
C ALA A 169 4.58 3.97 -11.87
N PHE A 170 3.50 3.79 -11.10
CA PHE A 170 3.50 2.95 -9.89
C PHE A 170 3.69 1.47 -10.19
N LEU A 171 3.07 0.93 -11.25
CA LEU A 171 3.29 -0.45 -11.69
C LEU A 171 4.76 -0.69 -12.08
N VAL A 172 5.35 0.26 -12.82
CA VAL A 172 6.77 0.21 -13.18
C VAL A 172 7.67 0.30 -11.93
N ASP A 173 7.29 1.09 -10.93
CA ASP A 173 8.05 1.20 -9.69
C ASP A 173 8.01 -0.12 -8.91
N ALA A 174 6.82 -0.69 -8.70
CA ALA A 174 6.65 -2.00 -8.08
C ALA A 174 7.46 -3.11 -8.77
N LEU A 175 7.38 -3.20 -10.11
CA LEU A 175 8.18 -4.15 -10.89
C LEU A 175 9.69 -3.92 -10.72
N THR A 176 10.12 -2.67 -10.58
CA THR A 176 11.53 -2.33 -10.36
C THR A 176 12.01 -2.71 -8.96
N GLU A 177 11.19 -2.44 -7.93
CA GLU A 177 11.49 -2.80 -6.54
C GLU A 177 11.55 -4.33 -6.35
N LEU A 178 10.69 -5.09 -7.06
CA LEU A 178 10.75 -6.56 -7.12
C LEU A 178 11.90 -7.12 -7.99
N LYS A 179 12.74 -6.25 -8.56
CA LYS A 179 13.84 -6.63 -9.45
C LYS A 179 13.36 -7.50 -10.62
N ALA A 180 12.21 -7.16 -11.22
CA ALA A 180 11.63 -7.88 -12.35
C ALA A 180 12.36 -7.54 -13.66
N VAL A 181 13.55 -8.11 -13.85
CA VAL A 181 14.35 -7.97 -15.08
C VAL A 181 13.57 -8.47 -16.30
N GLU A 182 12.77 -9.52 -16.11
CA GLU A 182 11.84 -10.09 -17.09
C GLU A 182 10.81 -9.08 -17.62
N ALA A 183 10.44 -8.05 -16.83
CA ALA A 183 9.49 -7.01 -17.24
C ALA A 183 10.14 -5.91 -18.11
N ALA A 184 11.47 -5.88 -18.23
CA ALA A 184 12.19 -4.79 -18.90
C ALA A 184 11.72 -4.49 -20.34
N PRO A 185 11.43 -5.48 -21.21
CA PRO A 185 10.90 -5.20 -22.54
C PRO A 185 9.54 -4.50 -22.51
N LEU A 186 8.63 -4.94 -21.64
CA LEU A 186 7.31 -4.32 -21.48
C LEU A 186 7.43 -2.88 -20.95
N ILE A 187 8.23 -2.68 -19.90
CA ILE A 187 8.46 -1.36 -19.31
C ILE A 187 9.03 -0.40 -20.37
N LYS A 188 9.98 -0.86 -21.19
CA LYS A 188 10.54 -0.05 -22.28
C LYS A 188 9.46 0.37 -23.27
N ARG A 189 8.56 -0.54 -23.69
CA ARG A 189 7.44 -0.20 -24.59
C ARG A 189 6.54 0.88 -24.00
N ALA A 190 6.23 0.79 -22.70
CA ALA A 190 5.43 1.82 -22.02
C ALA A 190 6.11 3.20 -22.02
N PHE A 191 7.43 3.27 -21.77
CA PHE A 191 8.19 4.53 -21.89
C PHE A 191 8.26 5.05 -23.33
N ASP A 192 8.51 4.18 -24.31
CA ASP A 192 8.58 4.57 -25.72
C ASP A 192 7.23 5.15 -26.20
N ALA A 193 6.12 4.68 -25.62
CA ALA A 193 4.76 5.19 -25.87
C ALA A 193 4.40 6.45 -25.06
N LEU A 194 5.33 7.01 -24.26
CA LEU A 194 5.08 8.12 -23.35
C LEU A 194 3.95 7.85 -22.33
N ALA A 195 3.71 6.57 -22.02
CA ALA A 195 2.62 6.13 -21.17
C ALA A 195 3.02 6.01 -19.69
N VAL A 196 4.16 6.56 -19.28
CA VAL A 196 4.67 6.49 -17.91
C VAL A 196 5.00 7.90 -17.43
N ASP A 197 4.45 8.30 -16.28
CA ASP A 197 4.81 9.59 -15.67
C ASP A 197 6.26 9.57 -15.15
N GLU A 198 7.16 10.20 -15.93
CA GLU A 198 8.57 10.34 -15.56
C GLU A 198 8.81 11.24 -14.35
N ARG A 199 7.85 12.08 -13.93
CA ARG A 199 7.97 12.89 -12.71
C ARG A 199 7.81 12.03 -11.46
N VAL A 200 6.98 11.01 -11.54
CA VAL A 200 6.76 10.03 -10.47
C VAL A 200 7.88 8.99 -10.47
N ARG A 201 8.05 8.25 -11.57
CA ARG A 201 8.97 7.11 -11.62
C ARG A 201 10.43 7.49 -11.91
N GLY A 202 10.65 8.59 -12.60
CA GLY A 202 11.89 8.87 -13.35
C GLY A 202 11.94 8.10 -14.67
N GLY A 203 12.68 8.65 -15.65
CA GLY A 203 12.76 8.05 -16.99
C GLY A 203 13.45 6.68 -17.05
N TRP A 204 13.30 6.00 -18.20
CA TRP A 204 13.79 4.64 -18.46
C TRP A 204 15.26 4.39 -18.04
N GLN A 205 16.15 5.36 -18.20
CA GLN A 205 17.56 5.21 -17.79
C GLN A 205 17.74 5.00 -16.28
N LYS A 206 16.84 5.54 -15.44
CA LYS A 206 16.84 5.29 -14.00
C LYS A 206 16.39 3.86 -13.74
N VAL A 207 15.26 3.46 -14.33
CA VAL A 207 14.72 2.09 -14.25
C VAL A 207 15.75 1.04 -14.64
N GLN A 208 16.49 1.23 -15.74
CA GLN A 208 17.56 0.32 -16.15
C GLN A 208 18.65 0.15 -15.09
N ARG A 209 18.99 1.20 -14.33
CA ARG A 209 19.98 1.11 -13.25
C ARG A 209 19.39 0.37 -12.05
N ASP A 210 18.16 0.68 -11.69
CA ASP A 210 17.48 0.09 -10.54
C ASP A 210 17.20 -1.41 -10.74
N LEU A 211 17.00 -1.85 -11.99
CA LEU A 211 16.93 -3.24 -12.44
C LEU A 211 18.31 -3.91 -12.63
N GLY A 212 19.43 -3.19 -12.48
CA GLY A 212 20.78 -3.73 -12.67
C GLY A 212 21.21 -3.96 -14.14
N LEU A 213 20.43 -3.48 -15.12
CA LEU A 213 20.75 -3.60 -16.56
C LEU A 213 21.84 -2.63 -17.03
N LYS A 214 22.14 -1.59 -16.25
CA LYS A 214 23.21 -0.62 -16.51
C LYS A 214 23.98 -0.29 -15.23
N PRO A 215 25.31 -0.07 -15.31
CA PRO A 215 26.10 0.33 -14.15
C PRO A 215 25.67 1.70 -13.60
N ALA A 216 25.72 1.87 -12.28
CA ALA A 216 25.43 3.13 -11.61
C ALA A 216 26.40 4.25 -12.03
N LYS A 217 25.88 5.46 -12.28
CA LYS A 217 26.75 6.62 -12.60
C LYS A 217 27.62 6.95 -11.38
N LYS A 218 28.95 6.97 -11.54
CA LYS A 218 29.88 7.47 -10.51
C LYS A 218 29.50 8.91 -10.16
N LYS A 219 29.17 9.19 -8.89
CA LYS A 219 28.88 10.56 -8.41
C LYS A 219 30.11 11.44 -8.68
N ARG A 220 29.96 12.51 -9.48
CA ARG A 220 31.03 13.51 -9.70
C ARG A 220 31.25 14.27 -8.38
N THR A 221 32.31 13.93 -7.65
CA THR A 221 32.76 14.72 -6.50
C THR A 221 33.17 16.11 -6.98
N LYS A 222 32.34 17.14 -6.71
CA LYS A 222 32.75 18.54 -6.85
C LYS A 222 33.82 18.83 -5.80
N LYS A 223 35.11 18.72 -6.16
CA LYS A 223 36.22 19.29 -5.37
C LYS A 223 35.99 20.81 -5.28
N ARG A 224 35.43 21.29 -4.17
CA ARG A 224 35.44 22.72 -3.81
C ARG A 224 36.91 23.14 -3.65
N LYS A 225 37.46 23.85 -4.64
CA LYS A 225 38.73 24.59 -4.48
C LYS A 225 38.50 25.69 -3.44
N LYS A 226 39.02 25.52 -2.21
CA LYS A 226 39.23 26.63 -1.28
C LYS A 226 40.31 27.53 -1.89
N ARG A 227 39.93 28.72 -2.34
CA ARG A 227 40.89 29.81 -2.60
C ARG A 227 41.29 30.39 -1.24
N LYS A 228 42.60 30.41 -0.98
CA LYS A 228 43.24 31.14 0.11
C LYS A 228 43.18 32.63 -0.18
#